data_AF-A0A2N3VM53-F1
#
_entry.id   AF-A0A2N3VM53-F1
#
_cell.length_a   1.000
_cell.length_b   1.000
_cell.length_c   1.000
_cell.angle_alpha   90.00
_cell.angle_beta   90.00
_cell.angle_gamma   90.00
#
_symmetry.space_group_name_H-M   'P 1'
#
loop_
_entity.id
_entity.type
_entity.pdbx_description
1 polymer ?
#
loop_
_entity_poly.entity_id
_entity_poly.type
_entity_poly.pdbx_seq_one_letter_code
_entity_poly.pdbx_strand_id
1 'polypeptide(L)'
;MRESVLPAAQIAATLALLAWMITGFTPLPGRWLRWKMFCRATYTIVQLTGTKDGRTEQVNVYSHLSPGSFILGPRELQAILDHLTSSGRYERIDGTGRILSARGEQDVKVVASRVVL
;
A
#
# COMPACT_ATOMS: atom_id res chain seq x y z
N MET A 1 25.82 -35.80 -35.87
CA MET A 1 24.52 -35.10 -35.74
C MET A 1 24.04 -34.87 -34.29
N ARG A 2 24.90 -34.93 -33.26
CA ARG A 2 24.53 -34.65 -31.84
C ARG A 2 25.00 -33.29 -31.32
N GLU A 3 25.98 -32.67 -31.97
CA GLU A 3 26.62 -31.43 -31.50
C GLU A 3 25.75 -30.18 -31.71
N SER A 4 24.87 -30.17 -32.71
CA SER A 4 24.02 -29.02 -33.03
C SER A 4 22.75 -28.92 -32.16
N VAL A 5 22.38 -30.00 -31.46
CA VAL A 5 21.11 -30.08 -30.70
C VAL A 5 21.25 -29.51 -29.30
N LEU A 6 22.43 -29.66 -28.67
CA LEU A 6 22.76 -29.03 -27.39
C LEU A 6 22.63 -27.50 -27.42
N PRO A 7 23.20 -26.76 -28.40
CA PRO A 7 23.06 -25.31 -28.45
C PRO A 7 21.63 -24.87 -28.75
N ALA A 8 20.89 -25.57 -29.60
CA ALA A 8 19.48 -25.25 -29.88
C ALA A 8 18.58 -25.45 -28.64
N ALA A 9 18.77 -26.55 -27.90
CA ALA A 9 18.07 -26.81 -26.66
C ALA A 9 18.41 -25.79 -25.57
N GLN A 10 19.67 -25.37 -25.47
CA GLN A 10 20.12 -24.34 -24.54
C GLN A 10 19.47 -22.99 -24.86
N ILE A 11 19.45 -22.58 -26.14
CA ILE A 11 18.79 -21.34 -26.58
C ILE A 11 17.29 -21.38 -26.24
N ALA A 12 16.61 -22.50 -26.52
CA ALA A 12 15.20 -22.66 -26.21
C ALA A 12 14.93 -22.59 -24.70
N ALA A 13 15.76 -23.23 -23.88
CA ALA A 13 15.65 -23.17 -22.42
C ALA A 13 15.90 -21.75 -21.88
N THR A 14 16.89 -21.04 -22.44
CA THR A 14 17.16 -19.64 -22.07
C THR A 14 16.01 -18.71 -22.47
N LEU A 15 15.43 -18.87 -23.65
CA LEU A 15 14.27 -18.09 -24.09
C LEU A 15 13.04 -18.39 -23.24
N ALA A 16 12.80 -19.65 -22.88
CA ALA A 16 11.71 -20.04 -21.99
C ALA A 16 11.90 -19.44 -20.59
N LEU A 17 13.13 -19.46 -20.06
CA LEU A 17 13.45 -18.84 -18.78
C LEU A 17 13.26 -17.32 -18.84
N LEU A 18 13.73 -16.66 -19.91
CA LEU A 18 13.54 -15.23 -20.11
C LEU A 18 12.06 -14.87 -20.24
N ALA A 19 11.27 -15.63 -20.99
CA ALA A 19 9.82 -15.41 -21.09
C ALA A 19 9.13 -15.61 -19.74
N TRP A 20 9.51 -16.64 -18.99
CA TRP A 20 8.97 -16.88 -17.65
C TRP A 20 9.35 -15.76 -16.68
N MET A 21 10.60 -15.31 -16.70
CA MET A 21 11.04 -14.13 -15.98
C MET A 21 10.23 -12.92 -16.42
N ILE A 22 10.12 -12.60 -17.71
CA ILE A 22 9.33 -11.45 -18.19
C ILE A 22 7.88 -11.54 -17.70
N THR A 23 7.21 -12.69 -17.74
CA THR A 23 5.84 -12.83 -17.19
C THR A 23 5.78 -12.72 -15.66
N GLY A 24 6.83 -13.16 -14.95
CA GLY A 24 6.96 -13.00 -13.49
C GLY A 24 7.39 -11.58 -13.06
N PHE A 25 8.04 -10.83 -13.95
CA PHE A 25 8.55 -9.47 -13.78
C PHE A 25 7.69 -8.41 -14.47
N THR A 26 6.68 -8.79 -15.26
CA THR A 26 5.77 -7.84 -15.90
C THR A 26 5.01 -7.10 -14.81
N PRO A 27 5.14 -5.76 -14.76
CA PRO A 27 4.55 -4.96 -13.71
C PRO A 27 3.04 -4.95 -13.90
N LEU A 28 2.32 -5.69 -13.06
CA LEU A 28 0.93 -5.34 -12.78
C LEU A 28 0.92 -3.88 -12.25
N PRO A 29 -0.01 -3.04 -12.71
CA PRO A 29 0.12 -1.58 -12.67
C PRO A 29 0.21 -1.08 -11.23
N GLY A 30 1.33 -0.41 -10.94
CA GLY A 30 1.69 0.09 -9.61
C GLY A 30 3.20 0.32 -9.59
N ARG A 31 3.62 1.50 -10.05
CA ARG A 31 5.00 1.84 -10.45
C ARG A 31 6.06 1.35 -9.45
N TRP A 32 6.97 0.56 -10.01
CA TRP A 32 8.44 0.65 -9.85
C TRP A 32 9.22 -0.39 -9.06
N LEU A 33 8.72 -1.13 -8.07
CA LEU A 33 9.55 -2.15 -7.42
C LEU A 33 8.74 -3.05 -6.48
N ARG A 34 8.26 -4.20 -6.97
CA ARG A 34 7.47 -5.12 -6.14
C ARG A 34 7.72 -6.59 -6.45
N TRP A 35 8.84 -7.11 -5.91
CA TRP A 35 9.12 -8.55 -5.79
C TRP A 35 8.11 -9.20 -4.83
N LYS A 36 7.64 -10.41 -5.12
CA LYS A 36 6.60 -11.14 -4.34
C LYS A 36 6.89 -11.28 -2.83
N MET A 37 8.14 -11.14 -2.38
CA MET A 37 8.49 -11.15 -0.95
C MET A 37 8.15 -9.85 -0.19
N PHE A 38 8.09 -8.69 -0.86
CA PHE A 38 7.90 -7.39 -0.19
C PHE A 38 6.48 -6.80 -0.31
N CYS A 39 5.55 -7.53 -0.93
CA CYS A 39 4.32 -6.92 -1.48
C CYS A 39 3.02 -7.18 -0.74
N ARG A 40 3.06 -7.78 0.44
CA ARG A 40 1.87 -7.88 1.31
C ARG A 40 1.65 -6.67 2.21
N ALA A 41 2.64 -5.79 2.33
CA ALA A 41 2.48 -4.56 3.09
C ALA A 41 1.50 -3.61 2.36
N THR A 42 0.53 -3.11 3.14
CA THR A 42 -0.40 -2.06 2.73
C THR A 42 0.09 -0.75 3.33
N TYR A 43 0.41 0.21 2.47
CA TYR A 43 0.86 1.53 2.90
C TYR A 43 -0.27 2.50 2.67
N THR A 44 -0.63 3.28 3.67
CA THR A 44 -1.63 4.33 3.55
C THR A 44 -0.94 5.67 3.70
N ILE A 45 -1.09 6.55 2.71
CA ILE A 45 -0.61 7.93 2.69
C ILE A 45 -1.84 8.81 2.80
N VAL A 46 -2.06 9.44 3.95
CA VAL A 46 -3.25 10.25 4.22
C VAL A 46 -2.89 11.63 4.72
N GLN A 47 -3.68 12.61 4.30
CA GLN A 47 -3.68 13.95 4.86
C GLN A 47 -5.01 14.16 5.54
N LEU A 48 -4.96 14.31 6.87
CA LEU A 48 -6.13 14.36 7.72
C LEU A 48 -6.21 15.70 8.46
N THR A 49 -7.42 16.17 8.64
CA THR A 49 -7.76 17.36 9.41
C THR A 49 -8.76 16.98 10.49
N GLY A 50 -8.40 17.26 11.73
CA GLY A 50 -9.23 17.04 12.90
C GLY A 50 -9.87 18.35 13.32
N THR A 51 -11.16 18.29 13.67
CA THR A 51 -11.89 19.39 14.30
C THR A 51 -11.97 19.15 15.79
N LYS A 52 -11.60 20.17 16.57
CA LYS A 52 -11.68 20.17 18.03
C LYS A 52 -12.01 21.58 18.50
N ASP A 53 -13.03 21.74 19.34
CA ASP A 53 -13.41 23.04 19.92
C ASP A 53 -13.63 24.13 18.85
N GLY A 54 -14.23 23.74 17.72
CA GLY A 54 -14.46 24.62 16.57
C GLY A 54 -13.21 25.03 15.77
N ARG A 55 -12.04 24.47 16.08
CA ARG A 55 -10.78 24.69 15.33
C ARG A 55 -10.38 23.45 14.55
N THR A 56 -9.71 23.67 13.43
CA THR A 56 -9.17 22.60 12.58
C THR A 56 -7.66 22.54 12.67
N GLU A 57 -7.11 21.34 12.86
CA GLU A 57 -5.66 21.10 12.85
C GLU A 57 -5.30 19.83 12.06
N GLN A 58 -4.03 19.71 11.65
CA GLN A 58 -3.56 18.50 10.99
C GLN A 58 -3.45 17.34 11.98
N VAL A 59 -3.92 16.17 11.56
CA VAL A 59 -3.85 14.94 12.35
C VAL A 59 -2.75 14.04 11.79
N ASN A 60 -1.73 13.78 12.60
CA ASN A 60 -0.67 12.84 12.26
C ASN A 60 -0.94 11.45 12.86
N VAL A 61 -1.61 10.59 12.10
CA VAL A 61 -1.92 9.21 12.51
C VAL A 61 -0.68 8.32 12.67
N TYR A 62 0.43 8.64 11.99
CA TYR A 62 1.66 7.86 12.08
C TYR A 62 2.35 7.99 13.43
N SER A 63 2.03 9.03 14.21
CA SER A 63 2.52 9.19 15.59
C SER A 63 1.98 8.13 16.56
N HIS A 64 0.92 7.40 16.15
CA HIS A 64 0.30 6.33 16.93
C HIS A 64 0.80 4.94 16.55
N LEU A 65 1.70 4.83 15.57
CA LEU A 65 2.28 3.56 15.17
C LEU A 65 3.50 3.24 16.04
N SER A 66 3.70 1.94 16.31
CA SER A 66 4.93 1.49 16.98
C SER A 66 6.15 1.87 16.14
N PRO A 67 7.29 2.22 16.78
CA PRO A 67 8.52 2.52 16.06
C PRO A 67 8.89 1.42 15.06
N GLY A 68 9.12 1.79 13.80
CA GLY A 68 9.40 0.86 12.70
C GLY A 68 8.16 0.24 12.03
N SER A 69 6.95 0.49 12.56
CA SER A 69 5.70 0.13 11.88
C SER A 69 5.27 1.27 10.95
N PHE A 70 5.33 1.02 9.66
CA PHE A 70 4.84 1.91 8.58
C PHE A 70 3.70 1.26 7.78
N ILE A 71 3.29 0.05 8.19
CA ILE A 71 2.16 -0.66 7.61
C ILE A 71 0.92 -0.11 8.31
N LEU A 72 0.08 0.54 7.51
CA LEU A 72 -1.18 1.12 7.99
C LEU A 72 -2.25 0.68 7.00
N GLY A 73 -2.96 -0.39 7.34
CA GLY A 73 -4.12 -0.82 6.59
C GLY A 73 -5.37 0.04 6.88
N PRO A 74 -6.43 -0.08 6.06
CA PRO A 74 -7.70 0.63 6.30
C PRO A 74 -8.29 0.37 7.69
N ARG A 75 -8.18 -0.87 8.18
CA ARG A 75 -8.71 -1.27 9.50
C ARG A 75 -7.93 -0.64 10.64
N GLU A 76 -6.61 -0.60 10.53
CA GLU A 76 -5.73 0.02 11.52
C GLU A 76 -5.92 1.53 11.53
N LEU A 77 -6.06 2.15 10.35
CA LEU A 77 -6.42 3.56 10.24
C LEU A 77 -7.75 3.84 10.94
N GLN A 78 -8.79 3.05 10.68
CA GLN A 78 -10.07 3.21 11.36
C GLN A 78 -9.94 3.07 12.89
N ALA A 79 -9.16 2.10 13.38
CA ALA A 79 -8.94 1.94 14.82
C ALA A 79 -8.26 3.16 15.47
N ILE A 80 -7.29 3.78 14.79
CA ILE A 80 -6.66 5.01 15.26
C ILE A 80 -7.68 6.16 15.30
N LEU A 81 -8.49 6.30 14.25
CA LEU A 81 -9.54 7.34 14.19
C LEU A 81 -10.61 7.15 15.27
N ASP A 82 -11.03 5.91 15.49
CA ASP A 82 -11.98 5.54 16.56
C ASP A 82 -11.38 5.85 17.93
N HIS A 83 -10.09 5.58 18.16
CA HIS A 83 -9.42 5.95 19.41
C HIS A 83 -9.34 7.47 19.60
N LEU A 84 -8.97 8.20 18.55
CA LEU A 84 -8.84 9.66 18.57
C LEU A 84 -10.17 10.38 18.80
N THR A 85 -11.27 9.81 18.33
CA THR A 85 -12.62 10.36 18.55
C THR A 85 -13.21 9.93 19.90
N SER A 86 -13.11 8.64 20.25
CA SER A 86 -13.62 8.12 21.53
C SER A 86 -12.92 8.72 22.76
N SER A 87 -11.64 9.07 22.64
CA SER A 87 -10.90 9.79 23.68
C SER A 87 -11.28 11.26 23.83
N GLY A 88 -12.15 11.79 22.97
CA GLY A 88 -12.52 13.21 22.97
C GLY A 88 -11.42 14.13 22.44
N ARG A 89 -10.34 13.59 21.83
CA ARG A 89 -9.26 14.41 21.28
C ARG A 89 -9.72 15.19 20.04
N TYR A 90 -10.57 14.59 19.23
CA TYR A 90 -11.22 15.23 18.09
C TYR A 90 -12.71 14.93 18.09
N GLU A 91 -13.53 15.93 17.78
CA GLU A 91 -14.97 15.74 17.53
C GLU A 91 -15.19 15.04 16.19
N ARG A 92 -14.37 15.41 15.20
CA ARG A 92 -14.49 14.92 13.83
C ARG A 92 -13.13 14.90 13.16
N ILE A 93 -12.88 13.92 12.31
CA ILE A 93 -11.69 13.86 11.46
C ILE A 93 -12.15 13.64 10.02
N ASP A 94 -11.63 14.45 9.10
CA ASP A 94 -11.87 14.30 7.66
C ASP A 94 -10.53 14.34 6.90
N GLY A 95 -10.52 13.86 5.67
CA GLY A 95 -9.35 13.97 4.83
C GLY A 95 -9.37 13.03 3.64
N THR A 96 -8.22 12.98 2.96
CA THR A 96 -8.05 12.20 1.74
C THR A 96 -6.66 11.59 1.71
N GLY A 97 -6.51 10.55 0.92
CA GLY A 97 -5.23 9.86 0.78
C GLY A 97 -5.28 8.76 -0.25
N ARG A 98 -4.26 7.93 -0.22
CA ARG A 98 -4.08 6.79 -1.11
C ARG A 98 -3.55 5.59 -0.36
N ILE A 99 -3.98 4.41 -0.78
CA ILE A 99 -3.54 3.13 -0.26
C ILE A 99 -2.79 2.40 -1.36
N LEU A 100 -1.55 2.03 -1.05
CA LEU A 100 -0.67 1.26 -1.91
C LEU A 100 -0.65 -0.18 -1.41
N SER A 101 -1.34 -1.06 -2.12
CA SER A 101 -1.48 -2.47 -1.77
C SER A 101 -1.01 -3.38 -2.90
N ALA A 102 -1.00 -4.70 -2.66
CA ALA A 102 -0.74 -5.70 -3.71
C ALA A 102 -1.71 -5.60 -4.90
N ARG A 103 -2.89 -4.98 -4.69
CA ARG A 103 -3.93 -4.79 -5.71
C ARG A 103 -3.76 -3.50 -6.52
N GLY A 104 -2.75 -2.70 -6.21
CA GLY A 104 -2.51 -1.39 -6.82
C GLY A 104 -2.72 -0.22 -5.86
N GLU A 105 -2.74 0.98 -6.43
CA GLU A 105 -3.06 2.24 -5.77
C GLU A 105 -4.59 2.43 -5.76
N GLN A 106 -5.16 2.72 -4.60
CA GLN A 106 -6.57 3.00 -4.40
C GLN A 106 -6.73 4.30 -3.61
N ASP A 107 -7.66 5.16 -4.02
CA ASP A 107 -7.98 6.36 -3.25
C ASP A 107 -8.67 5.99 -1.93
N VAL A 108 -8.38 6.74 -0.89
CA VAL A 108 -9.07 6.63 0.40
C VAL A 108 -9.53 8.00 0.85
N LYS A 109 -10.74 8.08 1.39
CA LYS A 109 -11.28 9.26 2.03
C LYS A 109 -11.58 8.96 3.48
N VAL A 110 -11.42 9.97 4.33
CA VAL A 110 -11.94 9.94 5.68
C VAL A 110 -13.05 10.99 5.73
N VAL A 111 -14.27 10.54 6.00
CA VAL A 111 -15.45 11.41 6.07
C VAL A 111 -16.14 11.13 7.39
N ALA A 112 -16.32 12.18 8.20
CA ALA A 112 -16.92 12.07 9.52
C ALA A 112 -16.27 10.94 10.37
N SER A 113 -14.94 10.90 10.38
CA SER A 113 -14.11 9.92 11.09
C SER A 113 -14.23 8.48 10.60
N ARG A 114 -14.82 8.26 9.42
CA ARG A 114 -14.93 6.94 8.78
C ARG A 114 -14.06 6.84 7.53
N VAL A 115 -13.30 5.75 7.44
CA VAL A 115 -12.50 5.39 6.26
C VAL A 115 -13.42 4.86 5.16
N VAL A 116 -13.33 5.45 3.98
CA VAL A 116 -14.09 5.12 2.77
C VAL A 116 -13.09 4.84 1.63
N LEU A 117 -13.26 3.71 0.95
CA LEU A 117 -12.38 3.20 -0.11
C LEU A 117 -13.07 3.20 -1.48
#